data_AF-A0AAJ1F2A8-F1
#
_entry.id   AF-A0AAJ1F2A8-F1
#
_cell.length_a   1.000
_cell.length_b   1.000
_cell.length_c   1.000
_cell.angle_alpha   90.00
_cell.angle_beta   90.00
_cell.angle_gamma   90.00
#
_symmetry.space_group_name_H-M   'P 1'
#
loop_
_entity.id
_entity.type
_entity.pdbx_description
1 polymer ?
#
loop_
_entity_poly.entity_id
_entity_poly.type
_entity_poly.pdbx_seq_one_letter_code
_entity_poly.pdbx_strand_id
1 'polypeptide(L)'
;MRNTILSLTQKQLSGKTIGEFYDLIGILLHIEGKVKYDCRKILVSNNIKESIFNTYREKLQQQYESNLYQIDGQIAATWIIAGPKVSENLKDYEVEILPGFICVQ
;
A
#
# COMPACT_ATOMS: atom_id res chain seq x y z
N MET A 1 11.60 14.83 -12.60
CA MET A 1 12.05 14.26 -11.31
C MET A 1 12.45 12.81 -11.55
N ARG A 2 13.51 12.34 -10.90
CA ARG A 2 13.91 10.92 -10.95
C ARG A 2 12.96 10.09 -10.09
N ASN A 3 12.87 8.80 -10.36
CA ASN A 3 12.15 7.87 -9.51
C ASN A 3 12.86 7.77 -8.16
N THR A 4 12.10 7.63 -7.07
CA THR A 4 12.63 7.48 -5.72
C THR A 4 12.38 6.06 -5.25
N ILE A 5 13.42 5.36 -4.81
CA ILE A 5 13.27 4.03 -4.19
C ILE A 5 13.35 4.21 -2.67
N LEU A 6 12.35 3.67 -1.97
CA LEU A 6 12.31 3.60 -0.51
C LEU A 6 12.42 2.13 -0.10
N SER A 7 13.25 1.84 0.89
CA SER A 7 13.29 0.53 1.54
C SER A 7 12.52 0.60 2.86
N LEU A 8 11.50 -0.23 2.99
CA LEU A 8 10.69 -0.33 4.19
C LEU A 8 11.16 -1.51 5.04
N THR A 9 10.72 -1.50 6.30
CA THR A 9 10.83 -2.64 7.19
C THR A 9 9.46 -3.30 7.37
N GLN A 10 9.45 -4.60 7.65
CA GLN A 10 8.21 -5.31 8.01
C GLN A 10 7.47 -4.62 9.17
N LYS A 11 8.22 -4.11 10.16
CA LYS A 11 7.65 -3.38 11.31
C LYS A 11 6.90 -2.11 10.88
N GLN A 12 7.40 -1.40 9.88
CA GLN A 12 6.70 -0.21 9.36
C GLN A 12 5.41 -0.58 8.63
N LEU A 13 5.28 -1.78 8.08
CA LEU A 13 4.12 -2.22 7.28
C LEU A 13 3.05 -2.96 8.09
N SER A 14 3.46 -3.60 9.20
CA SER A 14 2.56 -4.41 10.02
C SER A 14 1.32 -3.62 10.45
N GLY A 15 0.14 -4.18 10.19
CA GLY A 15 -1.14 -3.60 10.58
C GLY A 15 -1.63 -2.41 9.74
N LYS A 16 -0.97 -2.10 8.61
CA LYS A 16 -1.36 -0.98 7.73
C LYS A 16 -2.27 -1.42 6.59
N THR A 17 -3.38 -0.69 6.45
CA THR A 17 -4.24 -0.68 5.25
C THR A 17 -3.61 0.14 4.12
N ILE A 18 -4.23 0.15 2.94
CA ILE A 18 -3.72 0.92 1.77
C ILE A 18 -3.58 2.41 2.09
N GLY A 19 -4.57 3.01 2.77
CA GLY A 19 -4.51 4.43 3.13
C GLY A 19 -3.35 4.73 4.09
N GLU A 20 -3.24 3.95 5.16
CA GLU A 20 -2.16 4.07 6.15
C GLU A 20 -0.77 3.78 5.55
N PHE A 21 -0.70 2.96 4.50
CA PHE A 21 0.50 2.75 3.70
C PHE A 21 0.88 4.02 2.93
N TYR A 22 -0.07 4.68 2.25
CA TYR A 22 0.24 5.93 1.54
C TYR A 22 0.64 7.07 2.48
N ASP A 23 0.00 7.18 3.65
CA ASP A 23 0.40 8.14 4.67
C ASP A 23 1.84 7.88 5.14
N LEU A 24 2.23 6.61 5.35
CA LEU A 24 3.61 6.22 5.66
C LEU A 24 4.58 6.67 4.57
N ILE A 25 4.26 6.46 3.29
CA ILE A 25 5.10 6.91 2.18
C ILE A 25 5.22 8.44 2.18
N GLY A 26 4.11 9.16 2.39
CA GLY A 26 4.12 10.63 2.51
C GLY A 26 5.07 11.12 3.61
N ILE A 27 5.04 10.49 4.79
CA ILE A 27 5.93 10.81 5.91
C ILE A 27 7.40 10.56 5.53
N LEU A 28 7.71 9.44 4.89
CA LEU A 28 9.08 9.10 4.45
C LEU A 28 9.60 10.03 3.36
N LEU A 29 8.70 10.67 2.61
CA LEU A 29 9.03 11.70 1.63
C LEU A 29 9.06 13.12 2.23
N HIS A 30 8.95 13.25 3.57
CA HIS A 30 8.91 14.52 4.29
C HIS A 30 7.79 15.46 3.82
N ILE A 31 6.62 14.90 3.50
CA ILE A 31 5.44 15.67 3.10
C ILE A 31 4.57 15.96 4.32
N GLU A 32 4.25 17.23 4.51
CA GLU A 32 3.38 17.71 5.58
C GLU A 32 2.01 18.12 5.01
N GLY A 33 0.95 17.95 5.82
CA GLY A 33 -0.41 18.41 5.50
C GLY A 33 -1.32 17.37 4.82
N LYS A 34 -2.53 17.81 4.45
CA LYS A 34 -3.52 16.97 3.75
C LYS A 34 -3.17 16.92 2.26
N VAL A 35 -2.62 15.80 1.82
CA VAL A 35 -2.32 15.55 0.40
C VAL A 35 -3.15 14.39 -0.14
N LYS A 36 -3.30 14.32 -1.46
CA LYS A 36 -3.88 13.16 -2.15
C LYS A 36 -2.77 12.37 -2.85
N TYR A 37 -2.97 11.07 -2.97
CA TYR A 37 -2.01 10.16 -3.59
C TYR A 37 -2.56 9.59 -4.91
N ASP A 38 -1.73 9.49 -5.94
CA ASP A 38 -2.05 8.74 -7.16
C ASP A 38 -1.46 7.32 -7.06
N CYS A 39 -2.32 6.34 -6.78
CA CYS A 39 -1.94 4.92 -6.67
C CYS A 39 -1.26 4.37 -7.94
N ARG A 40 -1.44 5.03 -9.10
CA ARG A 40 -0.82 4.63 -10.38
C ARG A 40 0.63 5.10 -10.50
N LYS A 41 1.10 5.91 -9.56
CA LYS A 41 2.43 6.54 -9.52
C LYS A 41 3.31 5.95 -8.41
N ILE A 42 2.98 4.75 -7.96
CA ILE A 42 3.73 4.00 -6.95
C ILE A 42 3.75 2.52 -7.35
N LEU A 43 4.91 1.91 -7.26
CA LEU A 43 5.13 0.48 -7.45
C LEU A 43 5.62 -0.13 -6.14
N VAL A 44 5.18 -1.34 -5.84
CA VAL A 44 5.59 -2.07 -4.62
C VAL A 44 6.08 -3.47 -4.94
N SER A 45 6.95 -4.01 -4.11
CA SER A 45 7.27 -5.43 -4.12
C SER A 45 6.08 -6.28 -3.67
N ASN A 46 6.04 -7.55 -4.08
CA ASN A 46 4.88 -8.43 -3.81
C ASN A 46 4.64 -8.65 -2.30
N ASN A 47 5.70 -8.74 -1.49
CA ASN A 47 5.56 -8.93 -0.04
C ASN A 47 4.89 -7.73 0.68
N ILE A 48 4.94 -6.52 0.12
CA ILE A 48 4.19 -5.36 0.63
C ILE A 48 2.69 -5.56 0.40
N LYS A 49 2.29 -5.98 -0.81
CA LYS A 49 0.90 -6.33 -1.13
C LYS A 49 0.38 -7.38 -0.16
N GLU A 50 1.13 -8.47 0.03
CA GLU A 50 0.73 -9.54 0.94
C GLU A 50 0.61 -9.08 2.39
N SER A 51 1.52 -8.20 2.86
CA SER A 51 1.42 -7.60 4.20
C SER A 51 0.15 -6.77 4.39
N ILE A 52 -0.23 -5.99 3.38
CA ILE A 52 -1.47 -5.18 3.40
C ILE A 52 -2.70 -6.09 3.33
N PHE A 53 -2.68 -7.12 2.49
CA PHE A 53 -3.75 -8.13 2.41
C PHE A 53 -3.97 -8.83 3.75
N ASN A 54 -2.89 -9.27 4.40
CA ASN A 54 -2.97 -9.91 5.72
C ASN A 54 -3.61 -8.98 6.75
N THR A 55 -3.25 -7.69 6.74
CA THR A 55 -3.88 -6.70 7.62
C THR A 55 -5.39 -6.60 7.38
N TYR A 56 -5.84 -6.57 6.12
CA TYR A 56 -7.28 -6.56 5.84
C TYR A 56 -7.96 -7.87 6.26
N ARG A 57 -7.34 -9.03 6.03
CA ARG A 57 -7.91 -10.31 6.47
C ARG A 57 -8.09 -10.32 7.98
N GLU A 58 -7.08 -9.90 8.75
CA GLU A 58 -7.16 -9.80 10.22
C GLU A 58 -8.30 -8.87 10.66
N LYS A 59 -8.40 -7.67 10.07
CA LYS A 59 -9.45 -6.69 10.41
C LYS A 59 -10.85 -7.18 10.04
N LEU A 60 -11.01 -7.82 8.88
CA LEU A 60 -12.31 -8.30 8.40
C LEU A 60 -12.74 -9.60 9.10
N GLN A 61 -11.81 -10.50 9.42
CA GLN A 61 -12.09 -11.73 10.16
C GLN A 61 -12.61 -11.43 11.57
N GLN A 62 -12.16 -10.34 12.20
CA GLN A 62 -12.72 -9.88 13.47
C GLN A 62 -14.15 -9.33 13.34
N GLN A 63 -14.51 -8.80 12.17
CA GLN A 63 -15.83 -8.19 11.93
C GLN A 63 -16.87 -9.19 11.43
N TYR A 64 -16.43 -10.27 10.79
CA TYR A 64 -17.32 -11.23 10.18
C TYR A 64 -16.94 -12.67 10.58
N GLU A 65 -17.86 -13.40 11.23
CA GLU A 65 -17.79 -14.87 11.38
C GLU A 65 -18.02 -15.58 10.01
N SER A 66 -17.47 -15.05 8.91
CA SER A 66 -17.91 -15.41 7.56
C SER A 66 -16.78 -15.84 6.61
N ASN A 67 -17.25 -16.51 5.55
CA ASN A 67 -16.49 -17.23 4.53
C ASN A 67 -15.27 -16.47 3.98
N LEU A 68 -14.08 -17.06 4.15
CA LEU A 68 -12.78 -16.53 3.67
C LEU A 68 -12.79 -16.09 2.20
N TYR A 69 -13.53 -16.77 1.33
CA TYR A 69 -13.63 -16.40 -0.09
C TYR A 69 -14.26 -15.02 -0.31
N GLN A 70 -15.23 -14.62 0.53
CA GLN A 70 -15.85 -13.30 0.43
C GLN A 70 -14.90 -12.21 0.91
N ILE A 71 -14.13 -12.48 1.97
CA ILE A 71 -13.12 -11.57 2.50
C ILE A 71 -12.05 -11.30 1.45
N ASP A 72 -11.44 -12.34 0.87
CA ASP A 72 -10.40 -12.17 -0.15
C ASP A 72 -10.92 -11.43 -1.41
N GLY A 73 -12.18 -11.68 -1.80
CA GLY A 73 -12.83 -10.94 -2.89
C GLY A 73 -12.94 -9.44 -2.62
N GLN A 74 -13.32 -9.03 -1.40
CA GLN A 74 -13.41 -7.63 -1.01
C GLN A 74 -12.03 -6.95 -0.95
N ILE A 75 -11.02 -7.66 -0.44
CA ILE A 75 -9.64 -7.17 -0.38
C ILE A 75 -9.11 -6.96 -1.80
N ALA A 76 -9.31 -7.93 -2.69
CA ALA A 76 -8.92 -7.83 -4.08
C ALA A 76 -9.61 -6.68 -4.80
N ALA A 77 -10.92 -6.49 -4.61
CA ALA A 77 -11.66 -5.36 -5.17
C ALA A 77 -11.12 -4.01 -4.68
N THR A 78 -10.82 -3.89 -3.39
CA THR A 78 -10.21 -2.70 -2.79
C THR A 78 -8.83 -2.42 -3.42
N TRP A 79 -8.02 -3.46 -3.59
CA TRP A 79 -6.69 -3.34 -4.21
C TRP A 79 -6.76 -2.92 -5.67
N ILE A 80 -7.71 -3.44 -6.46
CA ILE A 80 -7.88 -3.06 -7.87
C ILE A 80 -8.19 -1.56 -8.00
N ILE A 81 -8.98 -1.02 -7.09
CA ILE A 81 -9.43 0.39 -7.14
C ILE A 81 -8.36 1.34 -6.62
N ALA A 82 -7.72 0.98 -5.49
CA ALA A 82 -6.93 1.92 -4.72
C ALA A 82 -5.49 1.45 -4.44
N GLY A 83 -5.14 0.20 -4.73
CA GLY A 83 -3.84 -0.38 -4.44
C GLY A 83 -2.75 0.05 -5.43
N PRO A 84 -1.47 0.05 -5.00
CA PRO A 84 -0.34 0.27 -5.88
C PRO A 84 -0.15 -0.92 -6.84
N LYS A 85 0.56 -0.71 -7.94
CA LYS A 85 0.96 -1.81 -8.83
C LYS A 85 2.12 -2.60 -8.22
N VAL A 86 2.11 -3.91 -8.44
CA VAL A 86 3.23 -4.78 -8.04
C VAL A 86 4.28 -4.80 -9.15
N SER A 87 5.56 -4.73 -8.79
CA SER A 87 6.70 -4.84 -9.72
C SER A 87 7.62 -5.97 -9.29
N GLU A 88 7.96 -6.84 -10.24
CA GLU A 88 8.91 -7.96 -10.04
C GLU A 88 10.38 -7.49 -10.00
N ASN A 89 10.65 -6.26 -10.41
CA ASN A 89 11.99 -5.68 -10.42
C ASN A 89 12.40 -5.09 -9.06
N LEU A 90 11.47 -5.02 -8.10
CA LEU A 90 11.71 -4.50 -6.77
C LEU A 90 12.13 -5.62 -5.82
N LYS A 91 13.13 -5.35 -4.98
CA LYS A 91 13.48 -6.26 -3.89
C LYS A 91 12.40 -6.25 -2.82
N ASP A 92 12.46 -7.24 -1.94
CA ASP A 92 11.59 -7.32 -0.79
C ASP A 92 11.56 -6.01 0.00
N TYR A 93 10.34 -5.54 0.27
CA TYR A 93 10.04 -4.30 0.98
C TYR A 93 10.53 -3.01 0.29
N GLU A 94 10.83 -3.05 -1.00
CA GLU A 94 11.08 -1.84 -1.78
C GLU A 94 9.80 -1.25 -2.37
N VAL A 95 9.77 0.07 -2.42
CA VAL A 95 8.73 0.88 -3.03
C VAL A 95 9.40 1.85 -4.00
N GLU A 96 8.92 1.89 -5.23
CA GLU A 96 9.33 2.87 -6.22
C GLU A 96 8.25 3.93 -6.39
N ILE A 97 8.63 5.18 -6.15
CA ILE A 97 7.77 6.35 -6.28
C ILE A 97 8.08 7.03 -7.62
N LEU A 98 7.05 7.15 -8.44
CA LEU A 98 7.11 7.80 -9.74
C LEU A 98 6.72 9.28 -9.61
N PRO A 99 7.19 10.15 -10.52
CA PRO A 99 6.76 11.54 -10.56
C PRO A 99 5.23 11.67 -10.64
N GLY A 100 4.67 12.52 -9.78
CA GLY A 100 3.22 12.74 -9.67
C GLY A 100 2.50 11.85 -8.66
N PHE A 101 3.22 11.11 -7.81
CA PHE A 101 2.60 10.36 -6.70
C PHE A 101 1.83 11.25 -5.73
N ILE A 102 2.36 12.42 -5.38
CA ILE A 102 1.68 13.39 -4.52
C ILE A 102 0.94 14.40 -5.40
N CYS A 103 -0.37 14.45 -5.20
CA CYS A 103 -1.26 15.46 -5.77
C CYS A 103 -1.52 16.52 -4.70
N VAL A 104 -0.82 17.65 -4.80
CA VAL A 104 -1.15 18.87 -4.04
C VAL A 104 -2.43 19.47 -4.60
N GLN A 105 -3.41 19.73 -3.73
CA GLN A 105 -4.50 20.66 -4.04
C GLN A 105 -4.08 22.06 -3.65
#